data_AF-A0A0G1RI04-F1
#
_entry.id   AF-A0A0G1RI04-F1
#
_cell.length_a   1.000
_cell.length_b   1.000
_cell.length_c   1.000
_cell.angle_alpha   90.00
_cell.angle_beta   90.00
_cell.angle_gamma   90.00
#
_symmetry.space_group_name_H-M   'P 1'
#
loop_
_entity.id
_entity.type
_entity.pdbx_description
1 polymer ?
#
loop_
_entity_poly.entity_id
_entity_poly.type
_entity_poly.pdbx_seq_one_letter_code
_entity_poly.pdbx_strand_id
1 'polypeptide(L)' 'MVTSSPHVDKNAREHFEMLVHKRLIDILDPTPKTIESLSNLELPAGVDIEIKM' A
#
# COMPACT_ATOMS: atom_id res chain seq x y z
N MET A 1 10.04 -15.81 3.93
CA MET A 1 11.10 -16.81 3.66
C MET A 1 10.43 -18.17 3.61
N VAL A 2 10.56 -18.87 2.49
CA VAL A 2 9.92 -20.17 2.21
C VAL A 2 11.00 -21.16 1.77
N THR A 3 10.92 -22.43 2.18
CA THR A 3 11.83 -23.47 1.69
C THR A 3 11.38 -23.92 0.30
N SER A 4 12.27 -23.84 -0.69
CA SER A 4 11.94 -24.21 -2.07
C SER A 4 11.87 -25.73 -2.29
N SER A 5 12.47 -26.53 -1.41
CA SER A 5 12.46 -28.00 -1.49
C SER A 5 11.47 -28.63 -0.52
N PRO A 6 10.68 -29.64 -0.95
CA PRO A 6 9.82 -30.41 -0.06
C PRO A 6 10.59 -31.41 0.83
N HIS A 7 11.87 -31.72 0.56
CA HIS A 7 12.66 -32.65 1.39
C HIS A 7 14.17 -32.34 1.42
N VAL A 8 14.78 -32.49 2.60
CA VAL A 8 16.24 -32.48 2.93
C VAL A 8 17.04 -31.21 2.64
N ASP A 9 16.75 -30.46 1.58
CA ASP A 9 17.54 -29.28 1.24
C ASP A 9 17.12 -28.04 2.05
N LYS A 10 17.81 -27.84 3.18
CA LYS A 10 17.61 -26.69 4.08
C LYS A 10 18.24 -25.39 3.58
N ASN A 11 19.11 -25.45 2.57
CA ASN A 11 19.83 -24.28 2.03
C ASN A 11 19.07 -23.64 0.88
N ALA A 12 18.22 -24.40 0.18
CA ALA A 12 17.27 -23.88 -0.80
C ALA A 12 16.13 -23.11 -0.11
N ARG A 13 16.33 -21.80 0.09
CA ARG A 13 15.33 -20.89 0.67
C ARG A 13 15.07 -19.72 -0.26
N GLU A 14 13.79 -19.50 -0.54
CA GLU A 14 13.30 -18.32 -1.22
C GLU A 14 13.00 -17.21 -0.23
N HIS A 15 13.51 -16.03 -0.57
CA HIS A 15 13.25 -14.79 0.13
C HIS A 15 12.32 -13.95 -0.73
N PHE A 16 11.14 -13.66 -0.19
CA PHE A 16 10.19 -12.74 -0.78
C PHE A 16 10.05 -11.56 0.16
N GLU A 17 10.01 -10.36 -0.41
CA GLU A 17 9.71 -9.12 0.28
C GLU A 17 8.46 -8.50 -0.32
N MET A 18 7.63 -7.90 0.54
CA MET A 18 6.52 -7.07 0.10
C MET A 18 6.89 -5.60 0.35
N LEU A 19 7.02 -4.82 -0.72
CA LEU A 19 7.32 -3.39 -0.63
C LEU A 19 6.01 -2.60 -0.54
N VAL A 20 5.78 -1.97 0.60
CA VAL A 20 4.63 -1.08 0.81
C VAL A 20 5.05 0.36 0.57
N HIS A 21 4.39 1.03 -0.39
CA HIS A 21 4.67 2.42 -0.72
C HIS A 21 3.68 3.33 0.01
N LYS A 22 4.17 4.16 0.93
CA LYS A 22 3.35 5.12 1.69
C LYS A 22 3.70 6.53 1.24
N ARG A 23 2.67 7.35 0.98
CA ARG A 23 2.80 8.78 0.65
C ARG A 23 1.97 9.56 1.64
N LEU A 24 2.51 10.67 2.14
CA LEU A 24 1.78 11.62 2.98
C LEU A 24 1.55 12.88 2.15
N ILE A 25 0.29 13.29 2.07
CA ILE A 25 -0.14 14.50 1.38
C ILE A 25 -0.86 15.34 2.43
N ASP A 26 -0.44 16.59 2.58
CA ASP A 26 -1.05 17.55 3.48
C ASP A 26 -1.71 18.67 2.68
N ILE A 27 -2.91 19.08 3.08
CA ILE A 27 -3.72 20.10 2.42
C ILE A 27 -3.96 21.23 3.43
N LEU A 28 -3.29 22.36 3.20
CA LEU A 28 -3.29 23.50 4.14
C LEU A 28 -4.66 24.19 4.28
N ASP A 29 -5.41 24.31 3.18
CA ASP A 29 -6.73 24.97 3.15
C ASP A 29 -7.78 24.05 2.47
N PRO A 30 -8.39 23.12 3.21
CA PRO A 30 -9.41 22.24 2.65
C PRO A 30 -10.72 23.02 2.43
N THR A 31 -11.08 23.24 1.17
CA THR A 31 -12.44 23.71 0.84
C THR A 31 -13.43 22.55 0.85
N PRO A 32 -14.74 22.77 1.14
CA PRO A 32 -15.75 21.70 1.13
C PRO A 32 -15.81 20.94 -0.20
N LYS A 33 -15.62 21.68 -1.30
CA LYS A 33 -15.55 21.12 -2.66
C LYS A 33 -14.35 20.20 -2.86
N THR A 34 -13.22 20.48 -2.20
CA THR A 34 -12.02 19.65 -2.27
C THR A 34 -12.23 18.31 -1.57
N ILE A 35 -12.93 18.29 -0.42
CA ILE A 35 -13.26 17.06 0.33
C ILE A 35 -14.19 16.15 -0.49
N GLU A 36 -15.22 16.73 -1.12
CA GLU A 36 -16.10 16.01 -2.03
C GLU A 36 -15.35 15.45 -3.25
N SER A 37 -14.40 16.21 -3.79
CA SER A 37 -13.60 15.78 -4.94
C SER A 37 -12.65 14.63 -4.59
N LEU A 38 -12.06 14.63 -3.39
CA LEU A 38 -11.20 13.56 -2.91
C LEU A 38 -11.98 12.27 -2.60
N SER A 39 -13.21 12.40 -2.12
CA SER A 39 -14.08 11.26 -1.81
C SER A 39 -14.65 10.59 -3.07
N ASN A 40 -14.83 11.36 -4.14
CA ASN A 40 -15.30 10.86 -5.45
C ASN A 40 -14.16 10.47 -6.39
N LEU A 41 -12.90 10.51 -5.95
CA LEU A 41 -11.77 10.20 -6.81
C LEU A 41 -11.74 8.68 -7.06
N GLU A 42 -11.79 8.29 -8.33
CA GLU A 42 -11.59 6.89 -8.72
C GLU A 42 -10.11 6.53 -8.56
N LEU A 43 -9.81 5.75 -7.53
CA LEU A 43 -8.47 5.27 -7.26
C LEU A 43 -8.22 3.95 -7.98
N PRO A 44 -6.99 3.73 -8.48
CA PRO A 44 -6.63 2.44 -9.03
C PRO A 44 -6.67 1.35 -7.96
N ALA A 45 -7.07 0.15 -8.36
CA ALA A 45 -7.11 -1.01 -7.46
C ALA A 45 -5.74 -1.26 -6.81
N GLY A 46 -5.70 -1.37 -5.48
CA GLY A 46 -4.48 -1.59 -4.70
C GLY A 46 -3.91 -0.35 -4.03
N VAL A 47 -4.55 0.82 -4.16
CA VAL A 47 -4.25 2.02 -3.37
C VAL A 47 -5.29 2.16 -2.25
N ASP A 48 -4.81 2.19 -1.01
CA ASP A 48 -5.63 2.48 0.17
C ASP A 48 -5.39 3.92 0.62
N ILE A 49 -6.45 4.65 0.98
CA ILE A 49 -6.39 6.05 1.41
C ILE A 49 -7.04 6.18 2.78
N GLU A 50 -6.30 6.73 3.73
CA GLU A 50 -6.78 7.09 5.06
C GLU A 50 -6.82 8.62 5.16
N ILE A 51 -8.02 9.20 5.35
CA ILE A 51 -8.20 10.64 5.58
C ILE A 51 -8.26 10.88 7.09
N LYS A 52 -7.32 11.67 7.61
CA LYS A 52 -7.32 12.16 8.99
C LYS A 52 -7.51 13.68 8.97
N MET A 53 -8.43 14.17 9.81
CA MET A 53 -8.80 15.58 9.94
C MET A 53 -8.16 16.20 11.18
#